data_AF-A0A5B6VIL2-F1
#
_entry.id   AF-A0A5B6VIL2-F1
#
_cell.length_a   1.000
_cell.length_b   1.000
_cell.length_c   1.000
_cell.angle_alpha   90.00
_cell.angle_beta   90.00
_cell.angle_gamma   90.00
#
_symmetry.space_group_name_H-M   'P 1'
#
loop_
_entity.id
_entity.type
_entity.pdbx_description
1 polymer ?
#
loop_
_entity_poly.entity_id
_entity_poly.type
_entity_poly.pdbx_seq_one_letter_code
_entity_poly.pdbx_strand_id
1 'polypeptide(L)'
;MIADEDTVVGFLMAGVGNVDLRRKTNYLIVDSKTTVKQIEDTFKEFTTREDIAVVLISQYLELYEMVANMIRFLVDSYSKPVPAILEIPSKDHPYDPAHDSVLSRVKYLFSAESVASGRR
;
A
#
# COMPACT_ATOMS: atom_id res chain seq x y z
N MET A 1 5.53 5.85 3.27
CA MET A 1 4.07 5.93 3.49
C MET A 1 3.43 6.73 2.38
N ILE A 2 2.31 6.28 1.82
CA ILE A 2 1.56 6.99 0.79
C ILE A 2 0.12 7.05 1.25
N ALA A 3 -0.31 8.18 1.80
CA ALA A 3 -1.62 8.31 2.43
C ALA A 3 -2.11 9.76 2.45
N ASP A 4 -3.37 9.94 2.85
CA ASP A 4 -3.98 11.24 3.12
C ASP A 4 -3.29 11.96 4.30
N GLU A 5 -3.54 13.26 4.39
CA GLU A 5 -2.89 14.14 5.38
C GLU A 5 -3.11 13.66 6.82
N ASP A 6 -4.35 13.34 7.19
CA ASP A 6 -4.68 12.90 8.55
C ASP A 6 -3.91 11.63 8.95
N THR A 7 -3.85 10.65 8.04
CA THR A 7 -3.08 9.41 8.25
C THR A 7 -1.59 9.70 8.38
N VAL A 8 -1.01 10.47 7.47
CA VAL A 8 0.43 10.80 7.51
C VAL A 8 0.77 11.54 8.80
N VAL A 9 0.00 12.55 9.18
CA VAL A 9 0.21 13.32 10.41
C VAL A 9 0.21 12.42 11.63
N GLY A 10 -0.74 11.48 11.73
CA GLY A 10 -0.79 10.51 12.82
C GLY A 10 0.48 9.66 12.94
N PHE A 11 1.01 9.15 11.82
CA PHE A 11 2.27 8.38 11.82
C PHE A 11 3.52 9.23 12.07
N LEU A 12 3.52 10.49 11.64
CA LEU A 12 4.59 11.44 11.98
C LEU A 12 4.62 11.72 13.47
N MET A 13 3.46 11.87 14.11
CA MET A 13 3.34 12.00 15.56
C MET A 13 3.81 10.75 16.32
N ALA A 14 3.64 9.56 15.72
CA ALA A 14 4.16 8.31 16.26
C ALA A 14 5.69 8.16 16.10
N GLY A 15 6.37 9.10 15.43
CA GLY A 15 7.83 9.12 15.28
C GLY A 15 8.36 8.30 14.09
N VAL A 16 7.52 7.91 13.14
CA VAL A 16 7.92 7.11 11.97
C VAL A 16 8.46 7.99 10.82
N GLY A 17 8.29 9.31 10.91
CA GLY A 17 8.74 10.27 9.90
C GLY A 17 10.26 10.40 9.83
N ASN A 18 10.80 10.34 8.61
CA ASN A 18 12.22 10.58 8.36
C ASN A 18 12.42 11.50 7.14
N VAL A 19 13.39 12.40 7.23
CA VAL A 19 13.87 13.24 6.14
C VAL A 19 15.35 12.97 5.95
N ASP A 20 15.73 12.51 4.76
CA ASP A 20 17.13 12.18 4.47
C ASP A 20 18.00 13.44 4.25
N LEU A 21 19.29 13.23 4.06
CA LEU A 21 20.27 14.29 3.78
C LEU A 21 19.98 15.07 2.49
N ARG A 22 19.21 14.49 1.57
CA ARG A 22 18.79 15.08 0.29
C ARG A 22 17.43 15.76 0.40
N ARG A 23 16.88 15.89 1.61
CA ARG A 23 15.54 16.43 1.93
C ARG A 23 14.39 15.62 1.31
N LYS A 24 14.60 14.33 1.07
CA LYS A 24 13.52 13.42 0.70
C LYS A 24 12.87 12.82 1.94
N THR A 25 11.55 12.86 1.95
CA THR A 25 10.72 12.26 2.99
C THR A 25 10.54 10.75 2.76
N ASN A 26 10.25 9.99 3.82
CA ASN A 26 9.76 8.62 3.72
C ASN A 26 8.22 8.55 3.62
N TYR A 27 7.58 9.66 3.29
CA TYR A 27 6.14 9.76 3.12
C TYR A 27 5.76 10.70 1.96
N LEU A 28 4.61 10.42 1.36
CA LEU A 28 3.91 11.28 0.42
C LEU A 28 2.50 11.52 0.97
N ILE A 29 2.17 12.80 1.16
CA ILE A 29 0.80 13.22 1.43
C ILE A 29 0.08 13.29 0.09
N VAL A 30 -1.03 12.58 -0.01
CA VAL A 30 -1.88 12.58 -1.20
C VAL A 30 -3.07 13.49 -0.97
N ASP A 31 -3.23 14.44 -1.88
CA ASP A 31 -4.38 15.34 -1.97
C ASP A 31 -5.01 15.30 -3.38
N SER A 32 -6.04 16.12 -3.60
CA SER A 32 -6.71 16.24 -4.90
C SER A 32 -5.83 16.83 -6.03
N LYS A 33 -4.64 17.36 -5.70
CA LYS A 33 -3.67 17.91 -6.65
C LYS A 33 -2.58 16.91 -7.00
N THR A 34 -2.46 15.84 -6.22
CA THR A 34 -1.45 14.81 -6.38
C THR A 34 -1.77 13.98 -7.60
N THR A 35 -0.84 13.96 -8.56
CA THR A 35 -1.02 13.22 -9.81
C THR A 35 -0.73 11.74 -9.62
N VAL A 36 -1.38 10.90 -10.43
CA VAL A 36 -1.12 9.44 -10.45
C VAL A 36 0.36 9.14 -10.68
N LYS A 37 1.00 9.89 -11.59
CA LYS A 37 2.42 9.74 -11.87
C LYS A 37 3.30 9.97 -10.63
N GLN A 38 2.99 10.97 -9.82
CA GLN A 38 3.73 11.23 -8.58
C GLN A 38 3.60 10.06 -7.59
N ILE A 39 2.41 9.46 -7.50
CA ILE A 39 2.16 8.29 -6.66
C ILE A 39 2.98 7.09 -7.16
N GLU A 40 2.96 6.82 -8.47
CA GLU A 40 3.74 5.73 -9.07
C GLU A 40 5.25 5.89 -8.87
N ASP A 41 5.77 7.09 -9.15
CA ASP A 41 7.19 7.39 -9.02
C ASP A 41 7.63 7.24 -7.56
N THR A 42 6.78 7.66 -6.61
CA THR A 42 7.02 7.49 -5.18
C THR A 42 6.96 6.03 -4.76
N PHE A 43 5.99 5.26 -5.25
CA PHE A 43 5.90 3.83 -4.95
C PHE A 43 7.12 3.06 -5.47
N LYS A 44 7.55 3.34 -6.71
CA LYS A 44 8.79 2.77 -7.28
C LYS A 44 10.02 3.18 -6.48
N GLU A 45 10.08 4.44 -6.04
CA GLU A 45 11.17 4.90 -5.18
C GLU A 45 11.17 4.16 -3.84
N PHE A 46 10.02 4.03 -3.18
CA PHE A 46 9.95 3.37 -1.87
C PHE A 46 10.22 1.87 -1.94
N THR A 47 9.85 1.21 -3.04
CA THR A 47 10.10 -0.22 -3.26
C THR A 47 11.52 -0.55 -3.73
N THR A 48 12.28 0.44 -4.19
CA THR A 48 13.69 0.28 -4.61
C THR A 48 14.69 0.70 -3.54
N ARG A 49 14.25 1.48 -2.55
CA ARG A 49 15.05 1.90 -1.40
C ARG A 49 15.31 0.73 -0.43
N GLU A 50 16.58 0.48 -0.14
CA GLU A 50 17.01 -0.58 0.79
C GLU A 50 16.78 -0.23 2.27
N ASP A 51 16.58 1.05 2.58
CA ASP A 51 16.35 1.55 3.95
C ASP A 51 14.86 1.51 4.37
N ILE A 52 13.99 0.99 3.51
CA ILE A 52 12.56 0.86 3.76
C ILE A 52 12.21 -0.61 3.93
N ALA A 53 11.68 -0.97 5.11
CA ALA A 53 11.23 -2.33 5.40
C ALA A 53 9.72 -2.53 5.14
N VAL A 54 8.93 -1.47 5.30
CA VAL A 54 7.47 -1.52 5.16
C VAL A 54 6.97 -0.26 4.44
N VAL A 55 6.14 -0.46 3.42
CA VAL A 55 5.43 0.60 2.70
C VAL A 55 3.97 0.55 3.08
N LEU A 56 3.52 1.54 3.85
CA LEU A 56 2.11 1.75 4.18
C LEU A 56 1.44 2.55 3.07
N ILE A 57 0.30 2.05 2.57
CA ILE A 57 -0.52 2.71 1.54
C ILE A 57 -1.95 2.79 2.05
N SER A 58 -2.60 3.95 1.89
CA SER A 58 -4.02 4.07 2.22
C SER A 58 -4.87 3.28 1.22
N GLN A 59 -5.71 2.36 1.71
CA GLN A 59 -6.57 1.51 0.88
C GLN A 59 -7.57 2.33 0.05
N TYR A 60 -8.03 3.46 0.59
CA TYR A 60 -8.93 4.37 -0.12
C TYR A 60 -8.35 4.93 -1.42
N LEU A 61 -7.04 5.17 -1.43
CA LEU A 61 -6.31 5.64 -2.61
C LEU A 61 -6.36 4.61 -3.75
N GLU A 62 -6.46 3.33 -3.42
CA GLU A 62 -6.72 2.24 -4.35
C GLU A 62 -8.21 2.02 -4.68
N LEU A 63 -9.14 2.82 -4.12
CA LEU A 63 -10.57 2.70 -4.38
C LEU A 63 -11.12 3.81 -5.29
N TYR A 64 -10.36 4.89 -5.50
CA TYR A 64 -10.67 5.86 -6.55
C TYR A 64 -10.37 5.20 -7.89
N GLU A 65 -11.38 4.84 -8.69
CA GLU A 65 -11.22 4.07 -9.94
C GLU A 65 -10.12 4.59 -10.88
N MET A 66 -9.82 5.90 -10.85
CA MET A 66 -8.74 6.53 -11.62
C MET A 66 -7.32 6.18 -11.13
N VAL A 67 -7.10 5.99 -9.83
CA VAL A 67 -5.78 5.69 -9.22
C VAL A 67 -5.62 4.19 -8.95
N ALA A 68 -6.73 3.54 -8.58
CA ALA A 68 -6.89 2.12 -8.30
C ALA A 68 -6.31 1.22 -9.38
N ASN A 69 -6.71 1.40 -10.64
CA ASN A 69 -6.31 0.53 -11.74
C ASN A 69 -4.82 0.65 -12.09
N MET A 70 -4.19 1.78 -11.78
CA MET A 70 -2.81 2.05 -12.17
C MET A 70 -1.81 1.58 -11.12
N ILE A 71 -2.07 1.84 -9.84
CA ILE A 71 -1.16 1.38 -8.77
C ILE A 71 -1.36 -0.09 -8.41
N ARG A 72 -2.59 -0.65 -8.55
CA ARG A 72 -2.82 -2.08 -8.30
C ARG A 72 -1.93 -2.97 -9.13
N PHE A 73 -1.72 -2.64 -10.41
CA PHE A 73 -0.81 -3.41 -11.26
C PHE A 73 0.63 -3.41 -10.70
N LEU A 74 1.10 -2.28 -10.17
CA LEU A 74 2.43 -2.18 -9.57
C LEU A 74 2.53 -2.94 -8.25
N VAL A 75 1.49 -2.88 -7.41
CA VAL A 75 1.41 -3.63 -6.14
C VAL A 75 1.33 -5.13 -6.41
N ASP A 76 0.48 -5.56 -7.36
CA ASP A 76 0.30 -6.97 -7.71
C ASP A 76 1.55 -7.58 -8.35
N SER A 77 2.23 -6.81 -9.21
CA SER A 77 3.48 -7.24 -9.84
C SER A 77 4.67 -7.27 -8.87
N TYR A 78 4.56 -6.60 -7.72
CA TYR A 78 5.59 -6.62 -6.69
C TYR A 78 5.58 -7.96 -5.93
N SER A 79 6.63 -8.75 -6.13
CA SER A 79 6.78 -10.11 -5.57
C SER A 79 7.92 -10.24 -4.56
N LYS A 80 8.68 -9.17 -4.32
CA LYS A 80 9.77 -9.18 -3.34
C LYS A 80 9.18 -9.18 -1.91
N PRO A 81 9.82 -9.86 -0.96
CA PRO A 81 9.34 -9.88 0.43
C PRO A 81 9.62 -8.58 1.18
N VAL A 82 10.63 -7.81 0.75
CA VAL A 82 11.06 -6.57 1.41
C VAL A 82 11.31 -5.47 0.37
N PRO A 83 10.75 -4.26 0.56
CA PRO A 83 9.78 -3.88 1.60
C PRO A 83 8.42 -4.60 1.52
N ALA A 84 7.82 -4.89 2.67
CA ALA A 84 6.44 -5.38 2.75
C ALA A 84 5.45 -4.25 2.42
N ILE A 85 4.45 -4.53 1.58
CA ILE A 85 3.40 -3.57 1.24
C ILE A 85 2.18 -3.88 2.10
N LEU A 86 1.66 -2.85 2.78
CA LEU A 86 0.47 -2.97 3.63
C LEU A 86 -0.53 -1.88 3.30
N GLU A 87 -1.75 -2.30 2.97
CA GLU A 87 -2.91 -1.44 2.79
C GLU A 87 -3.55 -1.14 4.16
N ILE A 88 -3.78 0.13 4.47
CA ILE A 88 -4.41 0.57 5.72
C ILE A 88 -5.68 1.37 5.45
N PRO A 89 -6.72 1.29 6.31
CA PRO A 89 -7.89 2.16 6.19
C PRO A 89 -7.51 3.64 6.36
N SER A 90 -8.37 4.54 5.87
CA SER A 90 -8.31 5.96 6.18
C SER A 90 -9.40 6.34 7.17
N LYS A 91 -9.33 7.57 7.69
CA LYS A 91 -10.29 8.09 8.66
C LYS A 91 -11.74 8.01 8.19
N ASP A 92 -12.00 8.39 6.95
CA ASP A 92 -13.35 8.46 6.39
C ASP A 92 -13.77 7.20 5.61
N HIS A 93 -12.82 6.29 5.34
CA HIS A 93 -13.06 5.09 4.53
C HIS A 93 -12.62 3.84 5.28
N PRO A 94 -13.58 3.07 5.82
CA PRO A 94 -13.28 1.82 6.52
C PRO A 94 -12.68 0.80 5.57
N TYR A 95 -11.91 -0.12 6.15
CA TYR A 95 -11.22 -1.17 5.41
C TYR A 95 -12.22 -2.14 4.74
N ASP A 96 -12.00 -2.45 3.46
CA ASP A 96 -12.79 -3.42 2.70
C ASP A 96 -11.96 -4.68 2.34
N PRO A 97 -12.25 -5.85 2.95
CA PRO A 97 -11.56 -7.11 2.65
C PRO A 97 -11.77 -7.65 1.23
N ALA A 98 -12.75 -7.15 0.48
CA ALA A 98 -12.97 -7.55 -0.92
C ALA A 98 -11.91 -7.00 -1.86
N HIS A 99 -11.28 -5.90 -1.47
CA HIS A 99 -10.35 -5.13 -2.30
C HIS A 99 -8.87 -5.39 -1.95
N ASP A 100 -8.60 -6.15 -0.90
CA ASP A 100 -7.23 -6.45 -0.46
C ASP A 100 -6.59 -7.57 -1.32
N SER A 101 -5.45 -7.24 -1.91
CA SER A 101 -4.66 -8.10 -2.79
C SER A 101 -4.05 -9.32 -2.07
N VAL A 102 -3.65 -9.14 -0.81
CA VAL A 102 -3.09 -10.20 0.05
C VAL A 102 -4.20 -11.19 0.45
N LEU A 103 -5.35 -10.70 0.91
CA LEU A 103 -6.51 -11.51 1.23
C LEU A 103 -7.03 -12.28 0.02
N SER A 104 -6.96 -11.68 -1.17
CA SER A 104 -7.29 -12.37 -2.42
C SER A 104 -6.36 -13.57 -2.67
N ARG A 105 -5.04 -13.40 -2.52
CA ARG A 105 -4.06 -14.50 -2.63
C ARG A 105 -4.30 -15.58 -1.58
N VAL A 106 -4.61 -15.18 -0.35
CA VAL A 106 -4.90 -16.07 0.78
C VAL A 106 -6.21 -16.85 0.57
N LYS A 107 -7.27 -16.22 0.06
CA LYS A 107 -8.54 -16.89 -0.29
C LYS A 107 -8.33 -18.00 -1.32
N TYR A 108 -7.47 -17.78 -2.32
CA TYR A 108 -7.10 -18.81 -3.30
C TYR A 108 -6.38 -20.00 -2.64
N LEU A 109 -5.44 -19.74 -1.72
CA LEU A 109 -4.73 -20.80 -0.99
C LEU A 109 -5.67 -21.63 -0.11
N PHE A 110 -6.55 -20.99 0.66
CA PHE A 110 -7.51 -21.71 1.52
C PHE A 110 -8.63 -22.42 0.74
N SER A 111 -9.00 -21.91 -0.44
CA SER A 111 -9.95 -22.60 -1.33
C SER A 111 -9.31 -23.84 -1.98
N ALA A 112 -8.01 -23.81 -2.28
CA ALA A 112 -7.29 -24.96 -2.81
C ALA A 112 -7.12 -26.09 -1.77
N GLU A 113 -6.88 -25.77 -0.50
CA GLU A 113 -6.81 -26.76 0.58
C GLU A 113 -8.17 -27.41 0.89
N SER A 114 -9.27 -26.65 0.78
CA SER A 114 -10.62 -27.17 1.03
C SER A 114 -11.03 -28.28 0.05
N VAL A 115 -10.54 -28.23 -1.20
CA VAL A 115 -10.79 -29.29 -2.20
C VAL A 115 -9.87 -30.50 -1.98
N ALA A 116 -8.65 -30.29 -1.47
CA ALA A 116 -7.71 -31.36 -1.17
C ALA A 116 -8.09 -32.18 0.08
N SER A 117 -8.72 -31.54 1.08
CA SER A 117 -9.16 -32.22 2.31
C SER A 117 -10.45 -33.05 2.15
N GLY A 118 -11.17 -32.92 1.02
CA GLY A 118 -12.37 -33.71 0.73
C GLY A 118 -12.12 -35.06 0.06
N ARG A 119 -10.84 -35.45 -0.14
CA ARG A 119 -10.44 -36.76 -0.69
C ARG A 119 -9.65 -37.57 0.33
N ARG A 120 -10.27 -37.92 1.46
CA ARG A 120 -9.85 -39.03 2.32
C ARG A 120 -11.06 -39.72 2.91
#